data_AF-A0A3D3FGQ3-F1
#
_entry.id   AF-A0A3D3FGQ3-F1
#
_cell.length_a   1.000
_cell.length_b   1.000
_cell.length_c   1.000
_cell.angle_alpha   90.00
_cell.angle_beta   90.00
_cell.angle_gamma   90.00
#
_symmetry.space_group_name_H-M   'P 1'
#
loop_
_entity.id
_entity.type
_entity.pdbx_description
1 polymer ?
#
loop_
_entity_poly.entity_id
_entity_poly.type
_entity_poly.pdbx_seq_one_letter_code
_entity_poly.pdbx_strand_id
1 'polypeptide(L)'
;MEFGFMKEIILLKLGELVLKGLNRRVFEDTLVKNIRRRISPLGKFNIRSRQSTITVMPEEDNCDLDEAEERISHIFGIATYTRAG
;
A
#
# COMPACT_ATOMS: atom_id res chain seq x y z
N MET A 1 23.36 11.42 -1.04
CA MET A 1 22.02 10.80 -1.18
C MET A 1 21.96 9.78 -0.05
N GLU A 2 21.51 10.23 1.12
CA GLU A 2 21.60 9.43 2.35
C GLU A 2 20.63 8.25 2.27
N PHE A 3 21.18 7.04 2.28
CA PHE A 3 20.48 5.84 2.69
C PHE A 3 20.24 5.97 4.20
N GLY A 4 19.10 6.52 4.60
CA GLY A 4 18.70 6.67 6.00
C GLY A 4 17.66 5.62 6.40
N PHE A 5 18.14 4.56 7.05
CA PHE A 5 17.42 3.43 7.66
C PHE A 5 16.56 2.57 6.70
N MET A 6 16.70 1.24 6.79
CA MET A 6 15.71 0.28 6.28
C MET A 6 14.41 0.54 7.03
N LYS A 7 13.62 1.49 6.54
CA LYS A 7 12.27 1.70 7.04
C LYS A 7 11.44 0.56 6.51
N GLU A 8 10.80 -0.15 7.43
CA GLU A 8 9.84 -1.16 7.05
C GLU A 8 8.82 -0.58 6.08
N ILE A 9 8.42 -1.39 5.11
CA ILE A 9 7.43 -1.07 4.09
C ILE A 9 6.32 -2.10 4.15
N ILE A 10 5.14 -1.72 3.64
CA ILE A 10 4.04 -2.65 3.44
C ILE A 10 3.93 -2.96 1.95
N LEU A 11 4.07 -4.24 1.61
CA LEU A 11 3.86 -4.76 0.26
C LEU A 11 2.45 -5.35 0.18
N LEU A 12 1.65 -4.87 -0.76
CA LEU A 12 0.27 -5.31 -0.98
C LEU A 12 0.20 -6.02 -2.33
N LYS A 13 -0.13 -7.31 -2.34
CA LYS A 13 -0.28 -8.07 -3.58
C LYS A 13 -1.75 -8.13 -4.00
N LEU A 14 -1.98 -7.90 -5.29
CA LEU A 14 -3.29 -8.00 -5.91
C LEU A 14 -3.48 -9.41 -6.48
N GLY A 15 -4.68 -9.98 -6.30
CA GLY A 15 -5.00 -11.33 -6.76
C GLY A 15 -5.37 -11.38 -8.25
N GLU A 16 -5.13 -12.51 -8.92
CA GLU A 16 -5.39 -12.67 -10.36
C GLU A 16 -6.83 -12.38 -10.77
N LEU A 17 -7.81 -12.79 -9.96
CA LEU A 17 -9.23 -12.59 -10.24
C LEU A 17 -9.61 -11.11 -10.36
N VAL A 18 -8.96 -10.26 -9.57
CA VAL A 18 -9.18 -8.82 -9.51
C VAL A 18 -8.59 -8.11 -10.75
N LEU A 19 -7.62 -8.74 -11.40
CA LEU A 19 -6.85 -8.16 -12.49
C LEU A 19 -7.34 -8.57 -13.89
N LYS A 20 -8.40 -9.37 -13.98
CA LYS A 20 -8.98 -9.82 -15.25
C LYS A 20 -9.89 -8.75 -15.85
N GLY A 21 -9.59 -8.34 -17.08
CA GLY A 21 -10.47 -7.50 -17.90
C GLY A 21 -10.02 -6.03 -18.06
N LEU A 22 -10.78 -5.30 -18.88
CA LEU A 22 -10.47 -3.94 -19.33
C LEU A 22 -10.47 -2.88 -18.20
N ASN A 23 -11.03 -3.22 -17.03
CA ASN A 23 -11.17 -2.29 -15.89
C ASN A 23 -10.01 -2.36 -14.88
N ARG A 24 -8.96 -3.14 -15.15
CA ARG A 24 -7.82 -3.32 -14.22
C ARG A 24 -7.24 -2.00 -13.73
N ARG A 25 -6.97 -1.05 -14.63
CA ARG A 25 -6.37 0.24 -14.26
C ARG A 25 -7.29 1.06 -13.36
N VAL A 26 -8.58 1.10 -13.68
CA VAL A 26 -9.60 1.80 -12.88
C VAL A 26 -9.69 1.20 -11.48
N PHE A 27 -9.63 -0.13 -11.39
CA PHE A 27 -9.60 -0.85 -10.12
C PHE A 27 -8.35 -0.47 -9.30
N GLU A 28 -7.16 -0.58 -9.89
CA GLU A 28 -5.90 -0.25 -9.21
C GLU A 28 -5.88 1.20 -8.72
N ASP A 29 -6.29 2.14 -9.58
CA ASP A 29 -6.37 3.57 -9.23
C ASP A 29 -7.36 3.83 -8.08
N THR A 30 -8.49 3.12 -8.07
CA THR A 30 -9.49 3.21 -7.00
C THR A 30 -8.96 2.64 -5.69
N LEU A 31 -8.28 1.49 -5.76
CA LEU A 31 -7.68 0.86 -4.61
C LEU A 31 -6.58 1.74 -3.98
N VAL A 32 -5.71 2.33 -4.79
CA VAL A 32 -4.67 3.27 -4.32
C VAL A 32 -5.30 4.49 -3.64
N LYS A 33 -6.38 5.06 -4.19
CA LYS A 33 -7.11 6.17 -3.56
C LYS A 33 -7.69 5.76 -2.21
N ASN A 34 -8.28 4.56 -2.11
CA ASN A 34 -8.84 4.03 -0.87
C ASN A 34 -7.76 3.81 0.20
N ILE A 35 -6.64 3.19 -0.16
CA ILE A 35 -5.50 3.00 0.74
C ILE A 35 -5.04 4.36 1.26
N ARG A 36 -4.74 5.31 0.35
CA ARG A 36 -4.26 6.65 0.70
C ARG A 36 -5.20 7.34 1.69
N ARG A 37 -6.51 7.30 1.45
CA ARG A 37 -7.51 7.94 2.32
C ARG A 37 -7.54 7.31 3.73
N ARG A 38 -7.38 5.99 3.84
CA ARG A 38 -7.46 5.30 5.15
C ARG A 38 -6.25 5.55 6.03
N ILE A 39 -5.06 5.66 5.43
CA ILE A 39 -3.80 5.79 6.16
C ILE A 39 -3.28 7.23 6.25
N SER A 40 -3.86 8.19 5.51
CA SER A 40 -3.42 9.59 5.60
C SER A 40 -3.45 10.21 7.00
N PRO A 41 -4.32 9.81 7.95
CA PRO A 41 -4.24 10.30 9.33
C PRO A 41 -3.02 9.79 10.12
N LEU A 42 -2.31 8.78 9.60
CA LEU A 42 -1.21 8.09 10.27
C LEU A 42 0.17 8.61 9.84
N GLY A 43 0.19 9.67 9.03
CA GLY A 43 1.40 10.28 8.50
C GLY A 43 1.48 10.27 6.98
N LYS A 44 2.65 10.64 6.47
CA LYS A 44 2.90 10.78 5.03
C LYS A 44 3.51 9.52 4.43
N PHE A 45 2.80 8.93 3.47
CA PHE A 45 3.21 7.70 2.80
C PHE A 45 3.41 7.89 1.28
N ASN A 46 4.48 7.31 0.75
CA ASN A 46 4.70 7.11 -0.67
C ASN A 46 4.01 5.81 -1.10
N ILE A 47 2.96 5.91 -1.91
CA ILE A 47 2.19 4.75 -2.38
C ILE A 47 2.40 4.58 -3.88
N ARG A 48 2.91 3.42 -4.31
CA ARG A 48 3.20 3.11 -5.74
C ARG A 48 2.62 1.77 -6.14
N SER A 49 1.93 1.71 -7.29
CA SER A 49 1.52 0.44 -7.91
C SER A 49 2.50 0.05 -9.02
N ARG A 50 3.00 -1.18 -9.01
CA ARG A 50 3.80 -1.77 -10.10
C ARG A 50 3.61 -3.29 -10.12
N GLN A 51 3.40 -3.85 -11.31
CA GLN A 51 3.32 -5.32 -11.51
C GLN A 51 2.39 -6.01 -10.49
N SER A 52 1.16 -5.50 -10.33
CA SER A 52 0.17 -6.08 -9.40
C SER A 52 0.57 -6.05 -7.93
N THR A 53 1.55 -5.22 -7.59
CA THR A 53 2.00 -4.98 -6.22
C THR A 53 1.89 -3.50 -5.92
N ILE A 54 1.27 -3.15 -4.80
CA ILE A 54 1.26 -1.79 -4.27
C ILE A 54 2.25 -1.73 -3.11
N THR A 55 3.20 -0.81 -3.19
CA THR A 55 4.16 -0.52 -2.12
C THR A 55 3.69 0.69 -1.34
N VAL A 56 3.67 0.59 -0.02
CA VAL A 56 3.41 1.69 0.92
C VAL A 56 4.68 1.92 1.72
N MET A 57 5.34 3.06 1.50
CA MET A 57 6.58 3.43 2.18
C MET A 57 6.34 4.68 3.05
N PRO A 58 6.74 4.68 4.32
CA PRO A 58 6.71 5.90 5.14
C PRO A 58 7.70 6.94 4.60
N GLU A 59 7.29 8.20 4.51
CA GLU A 59 8.16 9.32 4.11
C GLU A 59 8.78 10.06 5.32
N GLU A 60 8.31 9.76 6.53
CA GLU A 60 8.71 10.39 7.78
C GLU A 60 8.89 9.32 8.88
N ASP A 61 9.54 9.66 10.00
CA ASP A 61 9.87 8.70 11.07
C ASP A 61 8.69 8.42 12.02
N ASN A 62 7.72 9.34 12.06
CA ASN A 62 6.55 9.29 12.94
C ASN A 62 5.33 8.63 12.28
N CYS A 63 5.49 7.99 11.12
CA CYS A 63 4.41 7.22 10.51
C CYS A 63 4.04 6.03 11.40
N ASP A 64 2.76 5.89 11.75
CA ASP A 64 2.26 4.72 12.46
C ASP A 64 2.04 3.57 11.48
N LEU A 65 3.08 2.77 11.27
CA LEU A 65 3.07 1.69 10.28
C LEU A 65 2.22 0.50 10.72
N ASP A 66 2.09 0.27 12.02
CA ASP A 66 1.37 -0.88 12.57
C ASP A 66 -0.14 -0.66 12.43
N GLU A 67 -0.62 0.53 12.81
CA GLU A 67 -2.01 0.94 12.58
C GLU A 67 -2.31 1.04 11.06
N ALA A 68 -1.32 1.43 10.24
CA ALA A 68 -1.48 1.45 8.79
C ALA A 68 -1.71 0.04 8.22
N GLU A 69 -0.95 -0.95 8.67
CA GLU A 69 -1.13 -2.36 8.31
C GLU A 69 -2.51 -2.87 8.73
N GLU A 70 -2.93 -2.59 9.97
CA GLU A 70 -4.25 -2.98 10.48
C GLU A 70 -5.37 -2.42 9.59
N ARG A 71 -5.36 -1.11 9.30
CA ARG A 71 -6.39 -0.48 8.45
C ARG A 71 -6.40 -1.02 7.02
N ILE A 72 -5.22 -1.34 6.50
CA ILE A 72 -5.03 -1.91 5.17
C ILE A 72 -5.58 -3.34 5.10
N SER A 73 -5.41 -4.14 6.16
CA SER A 73 -5.92 -5.53 6.25
C SER A 73 -7.44 -5.61 6.01
N HIS A 74 -8.16 -4.53 6.32
CA HIS A 74 -9.60 -4.42 6.13
C HIS A 74 -10.01 -3.79 4.77
N ILE A 75 -9.10 -3.62 3.81
CA ILE A 75 -9.40 -3.09 2.48
C ILE A 75 -9.65 -4.25 1.51
N PHE A 76 -10.87 -4.35 0.99
CA PHE A 76 -11.21 -5.30 -0.06
C PHE A 76 -10.40 -5.07 -1.33
N GLY A 77 -10.02 -6.16 -1.99
CA GLY A 77 -9.26 -6.13 -3.24
C GLY A 77 -7.75 -6.33 -3.09
N ILE A 78 -7.25 -6.38 -1.85
CA ILE A 78 -5.90 -6.84 -1.51
C ILE A 78 -5.98 -8.35 -1.26
N ALA A 79 -5.12 -9.13 -1.91
CA ALA A 79 -5.08 -10.58 -1.73
C ALA A 79 -4.21 -11.00 -0.55
N THR A 80 -3.07 -10.32 -0.38
CA THR A 80 -2.19 -10.49 0.79
C THR A 80 -1.38 -9.22 1.00
N TYR A 81 -0.94 -8.99 2.24
CA TYR A 81 0.02 -7.96 2.60
C TYR A 81 1.21 -8.56 3.34
N THR A 82 2.35 -7.85 3.35
CA THR A 82 3.58 -8.31 4.01
C THR A 82 4.39 -7.10 4.47
N ARG A 83 4.90 -7.16 5.70
CA ARG A 83 5.96 -6.26 6.20
C ARG A 83 7.31 -6.69 5.64
N ALA A 84 8.05 -5.73 5.09
CA ALA A 84 9.41 -5.96 4.63
C ALA A 84 10.32 -4.86 5.15
N GLY A 85 11.41 -5.24 5.81
CA GLY A 85 12.49 -4.36 6.26
C GLY A 85 13.73 -4.63 5.44
#